data_AF-A0A957WRL6-F1
#
_entry.id   AF-A0A957WRL6-F1
#
_cell.length_a   1.000
_cell.length_b   1.000
_cell.length_c   1.000
_cell.angle_alpha   90.00
_cell.angle_beta   90.00
_cell.angle_gamma   90.00
#
_symmetry.space_group_name_H-M   'P 1'
#
loop_
_entity.id
_entity.type
_entity.pdbx_description
1 polymer ?
#
loop_
_entity_poly.entity_id
_entity_poly.type
_entity_poly.pdbx_seq_one_letter_code
_entity_poly.pdbx_strand_id
1 'polypeptide(L)'
;MRIRRVIWLPDIEDKLLQKHGVLAEEVEEVLFDTPRIYFVEKGSRADEDLYAATGQTEAGRYLIVFFILKLNNEVLIISARDM
;
A
#
# COMPACT_ATOMS: atom_id res chain seq x y z
N MET A 1 -12.28 -6.41 1.06
CA MET A 1 -11.52 -6.88 -0.12
C MET A 1 -10.36 -7.72 0.39
N ARG A 2 -9.97 -8.81 -0.29
CA ARG A 2 -8.82 -9.63 0.11
C ARG A 2 -7.68 -9.45 -0.90
N ILE A 3 -6.60 -8.80 -0.48
CA ILE A 3 -5.39 -8.60 -1.28
C ILE A 3 -4.70 -9.95 -1.45
N ARG A 4 -4.31 -10.30 -2.68
CA ARG A 4 -3.65 -11.57 -3.00
C ARG A 4 -2.15 -11.44 -3.12
N ARG A 5 -1.68 -10.31 -3.63
CA ARG A 5 -0.27 -10.07 -3.93
C ARG A 5 0.04 -8.58 -3.92
N VAL A 6 1.23 -8.24 -3.46
CA VAL A 6 1.81 -6.91 -3.56
C VAL A 6 2.80 -6.88 -4.73
N ILE A 7 2.72 -5.83 -5.54
CA ILE A 7 3.63 -5.54 -6.65
C ILE A 7 4.50 -4.35 -6.22
N TRP A 8 5.80 -4.60 -6.12
CA TRP A 8 6.82 -3.61 -5.80
C TRP A 8 7.54 -3.17 -7.06
N LEU A 9 7.67 -1.85 -7.24
CA LEU A 9 8.64 -1.27 -8.15
C LEU A 9 9.92 -1.01 -7.35
N PRO A 10 11.12 -1.42 -7.83
CA PRO A 10 12.36 -1.29 -7.06
C PRO A 10 12.59 0.13 -6.52
N ASP A 11 12.37 1.14 -7.36
CA ASP A 11 12.53 2.55 -6.98
C ASP A 11 11.57 3.00 -5.87
N ILE A 12 10.42 2.34 -5.72
CA ILE A 12 9.44 2.67 -4.68
C ILE A 12 9.87 2.07 -3.35
N GLU A 13 10.31 0.81 -3.32
CA GLU A 13 10.80 0.16 -2.11
C GLU A 13 11.96 0.95 -1.48
N ASP A 14 12.97 1.28 -2.29
CA ASP A 14 14.11 2.09 -1.84
C ASP A 14 13.65 3.47 -1.34
N LYS A 15 12.70 4.10 -2.05
CA LYS A 15 12.16 5.41 -1.67
C LYS A 15 11.41 5.35 -0.34
N LEU A 16 10.65 4.29 -0.07
CA LEU A 16 9.91 4.16 1.21
C LEU A 16 10.87 4.10 2.38
N LEU A 17 11.90 3.26 2.27
CA LEU A 17 12.89 3.13 3.32
C LEU A 17 13.65 4.46 3.51
N GLN A 18 14.19 5.03 2.43
CA GLN A 18 15.05 6.21 2.53
C GLN A 18 14.30 7.50 2.90
N LYS A 19 13.07 7.70 2.39
CA LYS A 19 12.33 8.96 2.58
C LYS A 19 11.30 8.89 3.70
N HIS A 20 10.78 7.71 4.01
CA HIS A 20 9.67 7.55 4.93
C HIS A 20 9.98 6.62 6.11
N GLY A 21 11.12 5.93 6.09
CA GLY A 21 11.47 4.96 7.14
C GLY A 21 10.42 3.84 7.24
N VAL A 22 9.83 3.47 6.11
CA VAL A 22 8.84 2.40 6.01
C VAL A 22 9.45 1.25 5.23
N LEU A 23 9.44 0.05 5.82
CA LEU A 23 9.89 -1.17 5.19
C LEU A 23 8.78 -1.77 4.32
N ALA A 24 9.15 -2.53 3.30
CA ALA A 24 8.19 -3.27 2.47
C ALA A 24 7.36 -4.25 3.33
N GLU A 25 8.00 -4.92 4.28
CA GLU A 25 7.38 -5.85 5.22
C GLU A 25 6.25 -5.18 6.02
N GLU A 26 6.47 -3.97 6.54
CA GLU A 26 5.44 -3.22 7.29
C GLU A 26 4.22 -2.86 6.43
N VAL A 27 4.44 -2.61 5.14
CA VAL A 27 3.36 -2.38 4.18
C VAL A 27 2.57 -3.66 3.94
N GLU A 28 3.25 -4.79 3.82
CA GLU A 28 2.61 -6.10 3.65
C GLU A 28 1.80 -6.51 4.88
N GLU A 29 2.31 -6.29 6.09
CA GLU A 29 1.57 -6.49 7.35
C GLU A 29 0.23 -5.75 7.35
N VAL A 30 0.25 -4.46 7.00
CA VAL A 30 -0.96 -3.62 6.94
C VAL A 30 -1.94 -4.14 5.89
N LEU A 31 -1.47 -4.58 4.72
CA LEU A 31 -2.33 -4.98 3.61
C LEU A 31 -2.89 -6.40 3.75
N PHE A 32 -2.17 -7.32 4.39
CA PHE A 32 -2.56 -8.72 4.50
C PHE A 32 -3.31 -9.08 5.78
N ASP A 33 -3.26 -8.25 6.81
CA ASP A 33 -4.11 -8.40 7.99
C ASP A 33 -5.55 -7.91 7.67
N THR A 34 -6.02 -6.85 8.33
CA THR A 34 -7.39 -6.36 8.21
C THR A 34 -7.40 -4.86 7.88
N PRO A 35 -6.89 -4.45 6.69
CA PRO A 35 -6.78 -3.04 6.34
C PRO A 35 -8.16 -2.37 6.22
N ARG A 36 -8.22 -1.12 6.65
CA ARG A 36 -9.33 -0.24 6.27
C ARG A 36 -8.99 0.43 4.96
N ILE A 37 -9.77 0.14 3.92
CA ILE A 37 -9.49 0.58 2.56
C ILE A 37 -10.46 1.68 2.14
N TYR A 38 -9.92 2.73 1.54
CA TYR A 38 -10.61 3.92 1.09
C TYR A 38 -10.26 4.21 -0.37
N PHE A 39 -11.25 4.59 -1.15
CA PHE A 39 -11.02 5.17 -2.47
C PHE A 39 -10.48 6.60 -2.31
N VAL A 40 -9.40 6.94 -3.03
CA VAL A 40 -8.77 8.27 -2.97
C VAL A 40 -9.20 9.09 -4.19
N GLU A 41 -8.86 8.62 -5.39
CA GLU A 41 -9.18 9.31 -6.64
C GLU A 41 -9.17 8.35 -7.83
N LYS A 42 -9.75 8.80 -8.95
CA LYS A 42 -9.71 8.05 -10.19
C LYS A 42 -8.32 8.10 -10.82
N GLY A 43 -7.89 6.97 -11.37
CA GLY A 43 -6.66 6.89 -12.14
C GLY A 43 -6.74 7.67 -13.44
N SER A 44 -5.59 8.03 -14.00
CA SER A 44 -5.52 8.59 -15.37
C SER A 44 -5.82 7.56 -16.46
N ARG A 45 -5.82 6.26 -16.11
CA ARG A 45 -6.19 5.14 -16.98
C ARG A 45 -7.34 4.36 -16.35
N ALA A 46 -8.14 3.72 -17.18
CA ALA A 46 -9.15 2.79 -16.71
C ALA A 46 -8.50 1.70 -15.85
N ASP A 47 -9.15 1.35 -14.74
CA ASP A 47 -8.69 0.32 -13.79
C ASP A 47 -7.35 0.64 -13.09
N GLU A 48 -7.00 1.93 -13.00
CA GLU A 48 -5.84 2.42 -12.23
C GLU A 48 -6.24 3.39 -11.11
N ASP A 49 -7.42 3.19 -10.53
CA ASP A 49 -7.91 3.98 -9.40
C ASP A 49 -6.98 3.88 -8.20
N LEU A 50 -6.78 5.02 -7.53
CA LEU A 50 -5.91 5.13 -6.37
C LEU A 50 -6.72 4.85 -5.11
N TYR A 51 -6.20 3.94 -4.30
CA TYR A 51 -6.74 3.57 -3.01
C TYR A 51 -5.73 3.87 -1.91
N ALA A 52 -6.24 4.01 -0.69
CA ALA A 52 -5.44 4.03 0.52
C ALA A 52 -5.90 2.92 1.47
N ALA A 53 -4.97 2.25 2.13
CA ALA A 53 -5.21 1.38 3.27
C ALA A 53 -4.60 2.00 4.51
N THR A 54 -5.29 1.91 5.64
CA THR A 54 -4.68 2.16 6.96
C THR A 54 -4.72 0.90 7.80
N GLY A 55 -3.69 0.74 8.63
CA GLY A 55 -3.56 -0.38 9.54
C GLY A 55 -2.41 -0.19 10.50
N GLN A 56 -2.28 -1.15 11.41
CA GLN A 56 -1.20 -1.20 12.39
C GLN A 56 -0.25 -2.35 12.00
N THR A 57 1.04 -2.08 12.04
CA THR A 57 2.10 -3.09 11.89
C THR A 57 2.17 -3.99 13.13
N GLU A 58 2.87 -5.12 13.04
CA GLU A 58 3.14 -6.00 14.18
C GLU A 58 3.92 -5.28 15.28
N ALA A 59 4.80 -4.35 14.90
CA ALA A 59 5.55 -3.50 15.82
C ALA A 59 4.73 -2.35 16.44
N GLY A 60 3.46 -2.20 16.04
CA GLY A 60 2.53 -1.23 16.61
C GLY A 60 2.51 0.14 15.94
N ARG A 61 3.30 0.37 14.88
CA ARG A 61 3.25 1.61 14.07
C ARG A 61 1.98 1.65 13.22
N TYR A 62 1.40 2.84 13.05
CA TYR A 62 0.23 3.05 12.21
C TYR A 62 0.67 3.58 10.86
N LEU A 63 0.34 2.87 9.79
CA LEU A 63 0.69 3.31 8.44
C LEU A 63 -0.54 3.66 7.61
N ILE A 64 -0.34 4.60 6.69
CA ILE A 64 -1.19 4.77 5.52
C ILE A 64 -0.43 4.32 4.27
N VAL A 65 -1.04 3.43 3.48
CA VAL A 65 -0.47 2.82 2.28
C VAL A 65 -1.31 3.22 1.07
N PHE A 66 -0.70 3.87 0.09
CA PHE A 66 -1.32 4.25 -1.18
C PHE A 66 -0.97 3.24 -2.26
N PHE A 67 -1.98 2.72 -2.95
CA PHE A 67 -1.80 1.69 -3.97
C PHE A 67 -2.85 1.77 -5.08
N ILE A 68 -2.49 1.24 -6.24
CA ILE A 68 -3.43 0.98 -7.33
C ILE A 68 -3.91 -0.46 -7.22
N LEU A 69 -5.23 -0.65 -7.25
CA LEU A 69 -5.83 -1.98 -7.31
C LEU A 69 -5.84 -2.49 -8.75
N LYS A 70 -5.12 -3.59 -9.01
CA LYS A 70 -5.11 -4.29 -10.29
C LYS A 70 -6.16 -5.41 -10.31
N LEU A 71 -6.41 -5.95 -11.51
CA LEU A 71 -7.20 -7.16 -11.69
C LEU A 71 -6.65 -8.29 -10.80
N ASN A 72 -7.52 -9.17 -10.31
CA ASN A 72 -7.19 -10.28 -9.39
C ASN A 72 -6.79 -9.89 -7.95
N ASN A 73 -7.13 -8.67 -7.49
CA ASN A 73 -6.79 -8.16 -6.16
C ASN A 73 -5.27 -8.12 -5.89
N GLU A 74 -4.50 -7.83 -6.94
CA GLU A 74 -3.10 -7.44 -6.80
C GLU A 74 -3.02 -5.93 -6.55
N VAL A 75 -2.06 -5.49 -5.74
CA VAL A 75 -1.91 -4.08 -5.41
C VAL A 75 -0.53 -3.59 -5.80
N LEU A 76 -0.48 -2.53 -6.59
CA LEU A 76 0.76 -1.86 -6.97
C LEU A 76 1.02 -0.71 -5.98
N ILE A 77 2.11 -0.81 -5.22
CA ILE A 77 2.42 0.20 -4.21
C ILE A 77 2.90 1.49 -4.87
N ILE A 78 2.29 2.61 -4.45
CA ILE A 78 2.65 3.95 -4.91
C ILE A 78 3.42 4.71 -3.81
N SER A 79 2.99 4.58 -2.56
CA SER A 79 3.67 5.18 -1.40
C SER A 79 3.13 4.56 -0.10
N ALA A 80 3.89 4.68 0.99
CA ALA A 80 3.42 4.43 2.34
C ALA A 80 4.08 5.42 3.30
N ARG A 81 3.40 5.77 4.39
CA ARG A 81 3.89 6.72 5.40
C ARG A 81 3.42 6.32 6.78
N ASP A 82 4.26 6.64 7.77
CA ASP A 82 3.89 6.63 9.18
C ASP A 82 2.84 7.72 9.46
N MET A 83 1.94 7.45 10.39
CA MET A 83 0.86 8.35 10.83
C MET A 83 1.13 8.94 12.21
#